data_AF-A0AAC8UDJ7-F1
#
_entry.id   AF-A0AAC8UDJ7-F1
#
_cell.length_a   1.000
_cell.length_b   1.000
_cell.length_c   1.000
_cell.angle_alpha   90.00
_cell.angle_beta   90.00
_cell.angle_gamma   90.00
#
_symmetry.space_group_name_H-M   'P 1'
#
loop_
_entity.id
_entity.type
_entity.pdbx_description
1 polymer ?
#
loop_
_entity_poly.entity_id
_entity_poly.type
_entity_poly.pdbx_seq_one_letter_code
_entity_poly.pdbx_strand_id
1 'polypeptide(L)'
;MEAEKHLVERMQIKKNNNWISVKDSLPEINPIYEFFEKTGDCLLYGLEEQDDIPHQFIGYMIRGNRFYSENGECYKVTHWQRLPKPPIK
;
A
#
# COMPACT_ATOMS: atom_id res chain seq x y z
N MET A 1 8.12 7.43 42.19
CA MET A 1 8.94 7.74 41.01
C MET A 1 9.40 6.45 40.31
N GLU A 2 8.54 5.42 40.22
CA GLU A 2 8.95 4.07 39.73
C GLU A 2 7.88 3.38 38.86
N ALA A 3 6.71 4.00 38.62
CA ALA A 3 5.60 3.35 37.91
C ALA A 3 5.53 3.71 36.42
N GLU A 4 6.14 4.83 35.99
CA GLU A 4 6.09 5.29 34.60
C GLU A 4 7.18 4.69 33.70
N LYS A 5 8.17 3.99 34.26
CA LYS A 5 9.26 3.37 33.48
C LYS A 5 8.90 2.03 32.85
N HIS A 6 7.80 1.38 33.25
CA HIS A 6 7.45 0.04 32.75
C HIS A 6 6.42 -0.01 31.62
N LEU A 7 5.81 1.11 31.24
CA LEU A 7 4.87 1.15 30.10
C LEU A 7 5.56 1.40 28.74
N VAL A 8 6.83 1.80 28.74
CA VAL A 8 7.58 2.16 27.51
C VAL A 8 8.23 0.94 26.85
N GLU A 9 8.30 -0.21 27.52
CA GLU A 9 9.23 -1.29 27.15
C GLU A 9 8.66 -2.43 26.28
N ARG A 10 7.42 -2.35 25.76
CA ARG A 10 6.87 -3.42 24.90
C ARG A 10 6.11 -3.00 23.65
N MET A 11 6.21 -1.75 23.20
CA MET A 11 6.02 -1.49 21.78
C MET A 11 7.35 -1.71 21.06
N GLN A 12 7.72 -2.99 20.91
CA GLN A 12 8.54 -3.36 19.77
C GLN A 12 7.73 -2.92 18.55
N ILE A 13 8.03 -1.72 18.02
CA ILE A 13 7.63 -1.31 16.69
C ILE A 13 8.28 -2.36 15.79
N LYS A 14 7.56 -3.47 15.53
CA LYS A 14 7.90 -4.40 14.47
C LYS A 14 8.13 -3.49 13.28
N LYS A 15 9.37 -3.43 12.77
CA LYS A 15 9.68 -2.77 11.50
C LYS A 15 8.77 -3.41 10.47
N ASN A 16 7.61 -2.81 10.26
CA ASN A 16 6.55 -3.38 9.44
C ASN A 16 6.93 -3.02 8.01
N ASN A 17 8.00 -3.65 7.52
CA ASN A 17 8.48 -3.49 6.14
C ASN A 17 7.60 -4.34 5.21
N ASN A 18 6.28 -4.38 5.42
CA ASN A 18 5.34 -5.11 4.55
C ASN A 18 5.20 -4.46 3.17
N TRP A 19 5.99 -3.42 2.91
CA TRP A 19 6.19 -2.83 1.60
C TRP A 19 6.89 -3.83 0.68
N ILE A 20 6.22 -4.14 -0.42
CA ILE A 20 6.70 -5.02 -1.48
C ILE A 20 7.11 -4.15 -2.65
N SER A 21 8.35 -4.29 -3.15
CA SER A 21 8.75 -3.57 -4.35
C SER A 21 7.97 -4.09 -5.55
N VAL A 22 7.52 -3.19 -6.44
CA VAL A 22 6.89 -3.59 -7.71
C VAL A 22 7.84 -4.36 -8.64
N LYS A 23 9.15 -4.30 -8.39
CA LYS A 23 10.16 -5.12 -9.08
C LYS A 23 10.22 -6.56 -8.56
N ASP A 24 9.88 -6.76 -7.29
CA ASP A 24 9.90 -8.08 -6.65
C ASP A 24 8.58 -8.83 -6.90
N SER A 25 7.45 -8.14 -6.75
CA SER A 25 6.12 -8.69 -7.01
C SER A 25 5.10 -7.59 -7.24
N LEU A 26 4.12 -7.85 -8.10
CA LEU A 26 2.95 -7.00 -8.31
C LEU A 26 1.79 -7.40 -7.38
N PRO A 27 0.85 -6.48 -7.07
CA PRO A 27 -0.37 -6.85 -6.38
C PRO A 27 -1.25 -7.77 -7.23
N GLU A 28 -1.98 -8.65 -6.55
CA GLU A 28 -2.80 -9.68 -7.17
C GLU A 28 -4.07 -9.07 -7.79
N ILE A 29 -4.26 -9.29 -9.09
CA ILE A 29 -5.45 -8.86 -9.82
C ILE A 29 -6.60 -9.78 -9.41
N ASN A 30 -7.71 -9.18 -8.98
CA ASN A 30 -8.92 -9.93 -8.65
C ASN A 30 -9.79 -10.06 -9.90
N PRO A 31 -10.05 -11.29 -10.40
CA PRO A 31 -10.85 -11.52 -11.61
C PRO A 31 -12.35 -11.27 -11.40
N ILE A 32 -12.78 -10.93 -10.17
CA ILE A 32 -14.18 -10.66 -9.80
C ILE A 32 -14.76 -9.46 -10.58
N TYR A 33 -13.90 -8.55 -11.05
CA TYR A 33 -14.31 -7.45 -11.91
C TYR A 33 -14.29 -7.91 -13.38
N GLU A 34 -15.33 -8.66 -13.81
CA GLU A 34 -15.43 -9.33 -15.12
C GLU A 34 -15.20 -8.42 -16.36
N PHE A 35 -15.33 -7.10 -16.21
CA PHE A 35 -15.12 -6.12 -17.29
C PHE A 35 -13.91 -5.21 -17.10
N PHE A 36 -13.22 -5.28 -15.94
CA PHE A 36 -12.08 -4.43 -15.62
C PHE A 36 -11.15 -5.16 -14.63
N GLU A 37 -10.25 -5.98 -15.15
CA GLU A 37 -9.25 -6.71 -14.36
C GLU A 37 -8.37 -5.75 -13.54
N LYS A 38 -8.74 -5.55 -12.26
CA LYS A 38 -8.01 -4.72 -11.31
C LYS A 38 -7.75 -5.44 -9.99
N THR A 39 -6.76 -4.95 -9.25
CA THR A 39 -6.54 -5.35 -7.86
C THR A 39 -7.65 -4.78 -6.96
N GLY A 40 -7.76 -5.29 -5.73
CA GLY A 40 -8.37 -4.48 -4.67
C GLY A 40 -7.52 -3.24 -4.36
N ASP A 41 -8.07 -2.30 -3.61
CA ASP A 41 -7.32 -1.12 -3.18
C ASP A 41 -6.12 -1.54 -2.32
N CYS A 42 -4.99 -0.89 -2.57
CA CYS A 42 -3.71 -1.11 -1.93
C CYS A 42 -3.18 0.22 -1.39
N LEU A 43 -2.32 0.13 -0.38
CA LEU A 43 -1.48 1.27 -0.01
C LEU A 43 -0.27 1.27 -0.94
N LEU A 44 -0.04 2.38 -1.63
CA LEU A 44 1.02 2.56 -2.61
C LEU A 44 2.06 3.56 -2.08
N TYR A 45 3.29 3.44 -2.57
CA TYR A 45 4.37 4.41 -2.32
C TYR A 45 5.09 4.77 -3.62
N GLY A 46 5.17 6.07 -3.88
CA GLY A 46 5.78 6.60 -5.09
C GLY A 46 5.32 8.00 -5.39
N LEU A 47 5.25 8.32 -6.68
CA LEU A 47 4.79 9.57 -7.25
C LEU A 47 3.39 9.35 -7.81
N GLU A 48 2.39 10.01 -7.20
CA GLU A 48 1.03 9.99 -7.71
C GLU A 48 0.97 10.84 -8.99
N GLU A 49 1.46 12.08 -8.91
CA GLU A 49 1.67 13.00 -10.03
C GLU A 49 3.18 13.21 -10.34
N GLN A 50 3.48 13.78 -11.52
CA GLN A 50 4.87 13.95 -11.98
C GLN A 50 5.72 14.84 -11.05
N ASP A 51 5.12 15.89 -10.48
CA ASP A 51 5.82 16.89 -9.66
C ASP A 51 5.75 16.61 -8.15
N ASP A 52 5.21 15.44 -7.77
CA ASP A 52 5.09 15.06 -6.37
C ASP A 52 6.44 14.73 -5.71
N ILE A 53 6.45 14.82 -4.38
CA ILE A 53 7.46 14.17 -3.55
C ILE A 53 6.98 12.74 -3.26
N PRO A 54 7.85 11.72 -3.26
CA PRO A 54 7.45 10.35 -2.96
C PRO A 54 6.72 10.22 -1.62
N HIS A 55 5.46 9.78 -1.67
CA HIS A 55 4.59 9.68 -0.50
C HIS A 55 3.70 8.43 -0.56
N GLN A 56 2.91 8.22 0.49
CA GLN A 56 1.98 7.08 0.60
C GLN A 56 0.57 7.54 0.21
N PHE A 57 -0.09 6.76 -0.63
CA PHE A 57 -1.45 7.04 -1.11
C PHE A 57 -2.21 5.76 -1.42
N ILE A 58 -3.53 5.84 -1.58
CA ILE A 58 -4.38 4.69 -1.90
C ILE A 58 -4.55 4.61 -3.42
N GLY A 59 -4.47 3.40 -3.95
CA GLY A 59 -4.73 3.14 -5.35
C GLY A 59 -4.85 1.67 -5.67
N TYR A 60 -5.00 1.35 -6.95
CA TYR A 60 -5.13 0.00 -7.46
C TYR A 60 -4.29 -0.19 -8.72
N MET A 61 -3.99 -1.44 -9.05
CA MET A 61 -3.31 -1.78 -10.29
C MET A 61 -4.31 -2.41 -11.27
N ILE A 62 -4.21 -2.06 -12.54
CA ILE A 62 -4.84 -2.81 -13.63
C ILE A 62 -3.81 -3.72 -14.30
N ARG A 63 -4.27 -4.60 -15.20
CA ARG A 63 -3.36 -5.47 -15.96
C ARG A 63 -2.23 -4.68 -16.64
N GLY A 64 -1.01 -5.19 -16.54
CA GLY A 64 0.15 -4.61 -17.21
C GLY A 64 0.96 -3.60 -16.39
N ASN A 65 0.96 -3.71 -15.04
CA ASN A 65 1.78 -2.88 -14.16
C ASN A 65 1.46 -1.37 -14.25
N ARG A 66 0.18 -1.05 -14.48
CA ARG A 66 -0.33 0.33 -14.51
C ARG A 66 -1.13 0.58 -13.25
N PHE A 67 -0.73 1.61 -12.51
CA PHE A 67 -1.36 1.97 -11.25
C PHE A 67 -2.23 3.20 -11.41
N TYR A 68 -3.34 3.23 -10.67
CA TYR A 68 -4.30 4.31 -10.66
C TYR A 68 -4.66 4.70 -9.23
N SER A 69 -4.91 5.98 -9.02
CA SER A 69 -5.48 6.55 -7.80
C SER A 69 -6.82 7.24 -8.10
N GLU A 70 -7.32 8.05 -7.18
CA GLU A 70 -8.48 8.93 -7.44
C GLU A 70 -8.18 10.03 -8.48
N ASN A 71 -6.91 10.37 -8.69
CA ASN A 71 -6.48 11.42 -9.61
C ASN A 71 -6.21 10.92 -11.05
N GLY A 72 -6.15 9.60 -11.26
CA GLY A 72 -5.92 9.02 -12.59
C GLY A 72 -4.77 8.01 -12.58
N GLU A 73 -4.07 7.89 -13.72
CA GLU A 73 -2.92 6.99 -13.84
C GLU A 73 -1.72 7.58 -13.09
N CYS A 74 -1.17 6.82 -12.13
CA CYS A 74 -0.07 7.29 -11.30
C CYS A 74 1.21 7.43 -12.13
N TYR A 75 2.00 8.47 -11.87
CA TYR A 75 3.25 8.70 -12.56
C TYR A 75 4.27 7.58 -12.32
N LYS A 76 4.50 7.20 -11.07
CA LYS A 76 5.46 6.14 -10.73
C LYS A 76 5.24 5.52 -9.36
N VAL A 77 4.80 4.27 -9.33
CA VAL A 77 4.74 3.47 -8.10
C VAL A 77 6.01 2.64 -7.94
N THR A 78 6.54 2.58 -6.72
CA THR A 78 7.76 1.81 -6.41
C THR A 78 7.50 0.66 -5.45
N HIS A 79 6.55 0.83 -4.52
CA HIS A 79 6.20 -0.18 -3.53
C HIS A 79 4.69 -0.20 -3.29
N TRP A 80 4.20 -1.33 -2.81
CA TRP A 80 2.81 -1.49 -2.43
C TRP A 80 2.68 -2.35 -1.17
N GLN A 81 1.53 -2.26 -0.52
CA GLN A 81 1.14 -3.10 0.60
C GLN A 81 -0.36 -3.39 0.54
N ARG A 82 -0.76 -4.62 0.94
CA ARG A 82 -2.17 -4.94 1.15
C ARG A 82 -2.76 -4.07 2.26
N LEU A 83 -3.98 -3.57 2.04
CA LEU A 83 -4.74 -2.94 3.11
C LEU A 83 -5.10 -3.97 4.19
N PRO A 84 -5.17 -3.54 5.47
CA PRO A 84 -5.61 -4.43 6.54
C PRO A 84 -7.03 -4.94 6.24
N LYS A 85 -7.27 -6.22 6.53
CA LYS A 85 -8.63 -6.74 6.47
C LYS A 85 -9.50 -6.00 7.50
N PRO A 86 -10.79 -5.76 7.20
CA PRO A 86 -11.70 -5.22 8.19
C PRO A 86 -11.70 -6.08 9.46
N PRO A 87 -11.88 -5.48 10.66
CA PRO A 87 -11.91 -6.23 11.90
C PRO A 87 -13.02 -7.27 11.89
N ILE A 88 -12.72 -8.46 12.39
CA ILE A 88 -13.69 -9.53 12.59
C ILE A 88 -14.49 -9.17 13.85
N LYS A 89 -15.82 -9.19 13.77
CA LYS A 89 -16.71 -8.96 14.92
C LYS A 89 -16.60 -10.09 15.95
#